data_AF-A0A2D8KKH5-F1
#
_entry.id   AF-A0A2D8KKH5-F1
#
_cell.length_a   1.000
_cell.length_b   1.000
_cell.length_c   1.000
_cell.angle_alpha   90.00
_cell.angle_beta   90.00
_cell.angle_gamma   90.00
#
_symmetry.space_group_name_H-M   'P 1'
#
loop_
_entity.id
_entity.type
_entity.pdbx_description
1 polymer ?
#
loop_
_entity_poly.entity_id
_entity_poly.type
_entity_poly.pdbx_seq_one_letter_code
_entity_poly.pdbx_strand_id
1 'polypeptide(L)'
;FSVPPLSSPLVNKLVKKYLGKSAHLIFDTFDVNSKNAASIGQVHHASLNGKELAVKIQYPGVRESIYSDLSIIKPFATRMFNLRGKDIEKYFKEVENKLIEETNYALELEQSQKIAKQCNQIPSLKFPTYYPELSTGKILTMDWMNGIHLSEFNSKYNKKFSKVNSIGQTLWDFYMHQIHHLREVHADPHPGNFLIDELDNLIVLDFGCVKSIPNVFYNPYFELPKISVKKNQKKFKDLLFELEILRVDDNFNEIIYLTDLFGNLINVLTKPFTVNEFDFGNNKFWNQVNGLAKKLSSDKILRKINGNRGSKHFIYMNRTFFGLYSLLNQLGAKVNTQSYKKYFNP
;
A
#
# COMPACT_ATOMS: atom_id res chain seq x y z
N PHE A 1 -6.82 -18.24 0.67
CA PHE A 1 -8.06 -18.44 -0.10
C PHE A 1 -7.78 -18.02 -1.53
N SER A 2 -7.91 -18.94 -2.49
CA SER A 2 -7.84 -18.61 -3.92
C SER A 2 -9.27 -18.58 -4.44
N VAL A 3 -9.70 -17.45 -4.99
CA VAL A 3 -11.00 -17.37 -5.65
C VAL A 3 -10.92 -18.22 -6.92
N PRO A 4 -11.88 -19.15 -7.17
CA PRO A 4 -11.83 -19.97 -8.37
C PRO A 4 -11.86 -19.07 -9.62
N PRO A 5 -11.08 -19.40 -10.65
CA PRO A 5 -11.05 -18.59 -11.87
C PRO A 5 -12.43 -18.58 -12.55
N LEU A 6 -12.75 -17.46 -13.20
CA LEU A 6 -13.96 -17.36 -14.02
C LEU A 6 -13.89 -18.39 -15.15
N SER A 7 -15.04 -18.97 -15.48
CA SER A 7 -15.14 -19.87 -16.62
C SER A 7 -14.87 -19.11 -17.93
N SER A 8 -14.26 -19.77 -18.91
CA SER A 8 -13.95 -19.16 -20.22
C SER A 8 -15.17 -18.54 -20.92
N PRO A 9 -16.39 -19.14 -20.87
CA PRO A 9 -17.59 -18.49 -21.40
C PRO A 9 -17.92 -17.17 -20.70
N LEU A 10 -17.73 -17.10 -19.39
CA LEU A 10 -17.97 -15.88 -18.61
C LEU A 10 -16.93 -14.81 -18.93
N VAL A 11 -15.65 -15.17 -19.04
CA VAL A 11 -14.58 -14.24 -19.48
C VAL A 11 -14.94 -13.62 -20.84
N ASN A 12 -15.25 -14.43 -21.84
CA ASN A 12 -15.64 -13.95 -23.17
C ASN A 12 -16.87 -13.03 -23.13
N LYS A 13 -17.87 -13.38 -22.31
CA LYS A 13 -19.06 -12.55 -22.10
C LYS A 13 -18.70 -11.18 -21.50
N LEU A 14 -17.81 -11.13 -20.50
CA LEU A 14 -17.40 -9.89 -19.86
C LEU A 14 -16.56 -9.02 -20.80
N VAL A 15 -15.62 -9.61 -21.55
CA VAL A 15 -14.85 -8.88 -22.58
C VAL A 15 -15.80 -8.26 -23.61
N LYS A 16 -16.71 -9.05 -24.19
CA LYS A 16 -17.70 -8.53 -25.15
C LYS A 16 -18.60 -7.45 -24.56
N LYS A 17 -19.03 -7.62 -23.32
CA LYS A 17 -19.90 -6.65 -22.62
C LYS A 17 -19.20 -5.31 -22.43
N TYR A 18 -17.95 -5.30 -22.00
CA TYR A 18 -17.27 -4.06 -21.59
C TYR A 18 -16.44 -3.43 -22.72
N LEU A 19 -15.80 -4.22 -23.59
CA LEU A 19 -15.03 -3.70 -24.75
C LEU A 19 -15.85 -3.64 -26.04
N GLY A 20 -17.12 -4.06 -26.01
CA GLY A 20 -18.06 -3.99 -27.15
C GLY A 20 -17.86 -5.04 -28.24
N LYS A 21 -16.73 -5.76 -28.26
CA LYS A 21 -16.41 -6.83 -29.22
C LYS A 21 -15.87 -8.07 -28.51
N SER A 22 -15.99 -9.22 -29.16
CA SER A 22 -15.36 -10.46 -28.70
C SER A 22 -13.83 -10.32 -28.70
N ALA A 23 -13.13 -11.01 -27.79
CA ALA A 23 -11.69 -10.89 -27.62
C ALA A 23 -10.89 -11.10 -28.93
N HIS A 24 -11.25 -12.10 -29.73
CA HIS A 24 -10.60 -12.40 -31.02
C HIS A 24 -10.80 -11.34 -32.12
N LEU A 25 -11.67 -10.34 -31.91
CA LEU A 25 -11.84 -9.20 -32.82
C LEU A 25 -11.07 -7.96 -32.33
N ILE A 26 -10.48 -8.03 -31.14
CA ILE A 26 -9.76 -6.94 -30.48
C ILE A 26 -8.26 -7.27 -30.43
N PHE A 27 -7.92 -8.48 -30.01
CA PHE A 27 -6.56 -8.96 -29.81
C PHE A 27 -6.18 -9.97 -30.88
N ASP A 28 -4.88 -10.03 -31.22
CA ASP A 28 -4.32 -11.05 -32.11
C ASP A 28 -4.38 -12.43 -31.44
N THR A 29 -4.05 -12.47 -30.14
CA THR A 29 -4.28 -13.65 -29.28
C THR A 29 -4.85 -13.23 -27.94
N PHE A 30 -5.66 -14.10 -27.33
CA PHE A 30 -6.21 -13.89 -25.99
C PHE A 30 -6.35 -15.23 -25.27
N ASP A 31 -5.59 -15.43 -24.19
CA ASP A 31 -5.68 -16.63 -23.36
C ASP A 31 -6.84 -16.50 -22.37
N VAL A 32 -7.90 -17.29 -22.60
CA VAL A 32 -9.08 -17.34 -21.73
C VAL A 32 -8.80 -17.97 -20.37
N ASN A 33 -7.66 -18.64 -20.19
CA ASN A 33 -7.22 -19.13 -18.91
C ASN A 33 -6.48 -18.01 -18.18
N SER A 34 -6.93 -17.71 -16.96
CA SER A 34 -6.26 -16.73 -16.12
C SER A 34 -4.82 -17.18 -15.84
N LYS A 35 -3.87 -16.26 -15.94
CA LYS A 35 -2.48 -16.49 -15.54
C LYS A 35 -2.26 -16.21 -14.07
N ASN A 36 -2.88 -15.14 -13.56
CA ASN A 36 -2.74 -14.68 -12.18
C ASN A 36 -4.08 -14.23 -11.60
N ALA A 37 -4.27 -14.46 -10.30
CA ALA A 37 -5.33 -13.83 -9.54
C ALA A 37 -4.94 -12.39 -9.15
N ALA A 38 -5.90 -11.48 -9.17
CA ALA A 38 -5.78 -10.13 -8.63
C ALA A 38 -6.75 -9.96 -7.44
N SER A 39 -6.62 -8.88 -6.67
CA SER A 39 -7.43 -8.64 -5.46
C SER A 39 -8.94 -8.83 -5.68
N ILE A 40 -9.47 -8.24 -6.77
CA ILE A 40 -10.91 -8.24 -7.11
C ILE A 40 -11.18 -8.74 -8.54
N GLY A 41 -10.25 -9.49 -9.12
CA GLY A 41 -10.34 -9.93 -10.50
C GLY A 41 -9.27 -10.94 -10.89
N GLN A 42 -9.06 -11.11 -12.18
CA GLN A 42 -8.08 -12.04 -12.73
C GLN A 42 -7.39 -11.46 -13.96
N VAL A 43 -6.15 -11.88 -14.21
CA VAL A 43 -5.31 -11.34 -15.28
C VAL A 43 -5.17 -12.38 -16.39
N HIS A 44 -5.45 -11.95 -17.61
CA HIS A 44 -5.30 -12.73 -18.83
C HIS A 44 -4.13 -12.21 -19.65
N HIS A 45 -3.45 -13.12 -20.34
CA HIS A 45 -2.43 -12.78 -21.31
C HIS A 45 -3.06 -12.60 -22.69
N ALA A 46 -2.66 -11.56 -23.41
CA ALA A 46 -3.12 -11.29 -24.77
C ALA A 46 -1.98 -10.70 -25.59
N SER A 47 -2.07 -10.75 -26.92
CA SER A 47 -1.16 -10.04 -27.80
C SER A 47 -1.91 -9.14 -28.77
N LEU A 48 -1.31 -8.00 -29.12
CA LEU A 48 -1.86 -7.06 -30.09
C LEU A 48 -0.75 -6.26 -30.76
N ASN A 49 -0.70 -6.27 -32.09
CA ASN A 49 0.27 -5.51 -32.90
C ASN A 49 1.73 -5.78 -32.47
N GLY A 50 2.05 -7.04 -32.18
CA GLY A 50 3.38 -7.47 -31.74
C GLY A 50 3.73 -7.12 -30.28
N LYS A 51 2.78 -6.60 -29.49
CA LYS A 51 2.95 -6.37 -28.05
C LYS A 51 2.24 -7.44 -27.23
N GLU A 52 2.86 -7.83 -26.14
CA GLU A 52 2.25 -8.68 -25.11
C GLU A 52 1.55 -7.81 -24.05
N LEU A 53 0.35 -8.21 -23.65
CA LEU A 53 -0.57 -7.44 -22.82
C LEU A 53 -1.08 -8.25 -21.63
N ALA A 54 -1.18 -7.58 -20.49
CA ALA A 54 -1.95 -8.03 -19.33
C ALA A 54 -3.35 -7.40 -19.37
N VAL A 55 -4.39 -8.25 -19.40
CA VAL A 55 -5.80 -7.84 -19.38
C VAL A 55 -6.42 -8.25 -18.06
N LYS A 56 -6.55 -7.30 -17.12
CA LYS A 56 -7.15 -7.49 -15.80
C LYS A 56 -8.67 -7.34 -15.91
N ILE A 57 -9.41 -8.41 -15.62
CA ILE A 57 -10.87 -8.46 -15.67
C ILE A 57 -11.42 -8.58 -14.26
N GLN A 58 -12.32 -7.68 -13.88
CA GLN A 58 -12.94 -7.68 -12.56
C GLN A 58 -13.94 -8.84 -12.42
N TYR A 59 -13.99 -9.45 -11.24
CA TYR A 59 -15.03 -10.43 -10.92
C TYR A 59 -16.41 -9.75 -10.89
N PRO A 60 -17.45 -10.39 -11.45
CA PRO A 60 -18.80 -9.84 -11.42
C PRO A 60 -19.33 -9.82 -9.98
N GLY A 61 -20.06 -8.76 -9.60
CA GLY A 61 -20.71 -8.68 -8.29
C GLY A 61 -19.82 -8.20 -7.13
N VAL A 62 -18.52 -7.95 -7.35
CA VAL A 62 -17.61 -7.56 -6.26
C VAL A 62 -18.02 -6.24 -5.63
N ARG A 63 -18.42 -5.25 -6.43
CA ARG A 63 -18.80 -3.94 -5.89
C ARG A 63 -20.01 -4.06 -4.97
N GLU A 64 -20.95 -4.90 -5.36
CA GLU A 64 -22.20 -5.15 -4.66
C GLU A 64 -21.98 -5.94 -3.36
N SER A 65 -20.95 -6.80 -3.29
CA SER A 65 -20.66 -7.60 -2.09
C SER A 65 -19.91 -6.84 -0.99
N ILE A 66 -19.18 -5.76 -1.31
CA ILE A 66 -18.35 -5.01 -0.35
C ILE A 66 -19.13 -4.62 0.92
N TYR A 67 -20.36 -4.11 0.74
CA TYR A 67 -21.18 -3.68 1.88
C TYR A 67 -21.54 -4.86 2.79
N SER A 68 -22.00 -5.98 2.21
CA SER A 68 -22.33 -7.17 2.98
C SER A 68 -21.09 -7.77 3.67
N ASP A 69 -19.95 -7.81 2.98
CA ASP A 69 -18.70 -8.37 3.51
C ASP A 69 -18.21 -7.54 4.71
N LEU A 70 -18.24 -6.21 4.60
CA LEU A 70 -17.89 -5.31 5.71
C LEU A 70 -18.91 -5.38 6.85
N SER A 71 -20.19 -5.58 6.56
CA SER A 71 -21.22 -5.71 7.61
C SER A 71 -20.99 -6.94 8.50
N ILE A 72 -20.45 -8.02 7.94
CA ILE A 72 -20.07 -9.23 8.67
C ILE A 72 -18.83 -8.98 9.53
N ILE A 73 -17.83 -8.26 9.03
CA ILE A 73 -16.56 -7.99 9.74
C ILE A 73 -16.74 -6.94 10.84
N LYS A 74 -17.64 -5.97 10.65
CA LYS A 74 -17.82 -4.81 11.54
C LYS A 74 -18.03 -5.18 13.01
N PRO A 75 -18.90 -6.14 13.40
CA PRO A 75 -19.04 -6.56 14.79
C PRO A 75 -17.76 -7.13 15.40
N PHE A 76 -17.02 -7.97 14.65
CA PHE A 76 -15.78 -8.58 15.13
C PHE A 76 -14.69 -7.54 15.37
N ALA A 77 -14.47 -6.65 14.41
CA ALA A 77 -13.50 -5.58 14.52
C ALA A 77 -13.88 -4.60 15.64
N THR A 78 -15.17 -4.25 15.77
CA THR A 78 -15.67 -3.40 16.87
C THR A 78 -15.36 -4.00 18.24
N ARG A 79 -15.60 -5.30 18.41
CA ARG A 79 -15.31 -6.03 19.66
C ARG A 79 -13.81 -6.16 19.91
N MET A 80 -13.03 -6.48 18.87
CA MET A 80 -11.58 -6.70 18.97
C MET A 80 -10.83 -5.42 19.38
N PHE A 81 -11.25 -4.27 18.85
CA PHE A 81 -10.60 -2.99 19.07
C PHE A 81 -11.31 -2.08 20.10
N ASN A 82 -12.35 -2.58 20.78
CA ASN A 82 -13.16 -1.82 21.76
C ASN A 82 -13.58 -0.44 21.21
N LEU A 83 -14.05 -0.44 19.97
CA LEU A 83 -14.52 0.76 19.27
C LEU A 83 -15.91 1.13 19.81
N ARG A 84 -16.15 2.40 20.20
CA ARG A 84 -17.40 2.81 20.88
C ARG A 84 -18.05 4.07 20.30
N GLY A 85 -19.35 4.05 20.03
CA GLY A 85 -20.10 5.23 19.60
C GLY A 85 -20.03 5.53 18.10
N LYS A 86 -20.31 6.77 17.69
CA LYS A 86 -20.45 7.14 16.27
C LYS A 86 -19.12 7.23 15.50
N ASP A 87 -18.00 7.51 16.18
CA ASP A 87 -16.70 7.69 15.51
C ASP A 87 -16.14 6.40 14.90
N ILE A 88 -16.73 5.22 15.18
CA ILE A 88 -16.37 3.95 14.56
C ILE A 88 -16.65 4.01 13.05
N GLU A 89 -17.78 4.62 12.69
CA GLU A 89 -18.27 4.67 11.31
C GLU A 89 -17.29 5.40 10.40
N LYS A 90 -16.51 6.36 10.92
CA LYS A 90 -15.50 7.07 10.15
C LYS A 90 -14.42 6.13 9.60
N TYR A 91 -13.98 5.14 10.38
CA TYR A 91 -12.95 4.18 9.97
C TYR A 91 -13.50 3.14 9.00
N PHE A 92 -14.68 2.60 9.28
CA PHE A 92 -15.32 1.63 8.38
C PHE A 92 -15.66 2.26 7.03
N LYS A 93 -16.21 3.47 7.05
CA LYS A 93 -16.53 4.21 5.82
C LYS A 93 -15.27 4.55 5.02
N GLU A 94 -14.16 4.83 5.69
CA GLU A 94 -12.87 5.04 5.02
C GLU A 94 -12.38 3.77 4.29
N VAL A 95 -12.51 2.59 4.92
CA VAL A 95 -12.18 1.29 4.29
C VAL A 95 -13.17 0.95 3.17
N GLU A 96 -14.46 1.11 3.42
CA GLU A 96 -15.55 0.86 2.46
C GLU A 96 -15.37 1.70 1.20
N ASN A 97 -15.22 3.02 1.35
CA ASN A 97 -15.00 3.92 0.23
C ASN A 97 -13.80 3.48 -0.60
N LYS A 98 -12.75 2.98 0.05
CA LYS A 98 -11.55 2.59 -0.68
C LYS A 98 -11.73 1.28 -1.45
N LEU A 99 -12.36 0.28 -0.86
CA LEU A 99 -12.72 -0.95 -1.58
C LEU A 99 -13.63 -0.63 -2.77
N ILE A 100 -14.57 0.31 -2.60
CA ILE A 100 -15.45 0.78 -3.66
C ILE A 100 -14.65 1.47 -4.77
N GLU A 101 -13.67 2.31 -4.45
CA GLU A 101 -12.76 2.93 -5.42
C GLU A 101 -11.96 1.88 -6.21
N GLU A 102 -11.44 0.86 -5.54
CA GLU A 102 -10.70 -0.25 -6.19
C GLU A 102 -11.55 -0.97 -7.27
N THR A 103 -12.88 -0.96 -7.14
CA THR A 103 -13.77 -1.54 -8.18
C THR A 103 -13.95 -0.71 -9.44
N ASN A 104 -13.28 0.45 -9.55
CA ASN A 104 -13.30 1.30 -10.73
C ASN A 104 -11.93 1.32 -11.41
N TYR A 105 -11.73 0.45 -12.39
CA TYR A 105 -10.47 0.38 -13.13
C TYR A 105 -10.17 1.60 -14.01
N ALA A 106 -11.15 2.45 -14.31
CA ALA A 106 -10.87 3.72 -14.98
C ALA A 106 -10.13 4.70 -14.04
N LEU A 107 -10.46 4.66 -12.73
CA LEU A 107 -9.73 5.43 -11.72
C LEU A 107 -8.32 4.84 -11.51
N GLU A 108 -8.19 3.52 -11.44
CA GLU A 108 -6.89 2.85 -11.34
C GLU A 108 -6.00 3.20 -12.54
N LEU A 109 -6.54 3.22 -13.76
CA LEU A 109 -5.83 3.63 -14.97
C LEU A 109 -5.26 5.06 -14.85
N GLU A 110 -6.11 6.03 -14.48
CA GLU A 110 -5.70 7.43 -14.33
C GLU A 110 -4.60 7.58 -13.27
N GLN A 111 -4.80 6.93 -12.11
CA GLN A 111 -3.84 6.95 -11.00
C GLN A 111 -2.50 6.32 -11.39
N SER A 112 -2.55 5.19 -12.12
CA SER A 112 -1.36 4.49 -12.57
C SER A 112 -0.54 5.34 -13.55
N GLN A 113 -1.20 5.95 -14.54
CA GLN A 113 -0.55 6.84 -15.50
C GLN A 113 0.05 8.07 -14.81
N LYS A 114 -0.67 8.67 -13.84
CA LYS A 114 -0.20 9.81 -13.06
C LYS A 114 1.06 9.46 -12.26
N ILE A 115 1.03 8.39 -11.48
CA ILE A 115 2.19 7.99 -10.66
C ILE A 115 3.37 7.58 -11.53
N ALA A 116 3.13 6.82 -12.61
CA ALA A 116 4.18 6.42 -13.54
C ALA A 116 4.91 7.65 -14.11
N LYS A 117 4.16 8.69 -14.49
CA LYS A 117 4.72 9.96 -14.97
C LYS A 117 5.47 10.72 -13.87
N GLN A 118 4.93 10.80 -12.66
CA GLN A 118 5.50 11.58 -11.55
C GLN A 118 6.70 10.92 -10.85
N CYS A 119 6.95 9.65 -11.13
CA CYS A 119 8.05 8.86 -10.57
C CYS A 119 9.08 8.43 -11.63
N ASN A 120 8.98 8.90 -12.88
CA ASN A 120 9.84 8.46 -13.98
C ASN A 120 11.32 8.84 -13.80
N GLN A 121 11.60 9.84 -12.98
CA GLN A 121 12.95 10.31 -12.64
C GLN A 121 13.70 9.38 -11.68
N ILE A 122 13.02 8.41 -11.08
CA ILE A 122 13.64 7.45 -10.16
C ILE A 122 14.35 6.37 -10.99
N PRO A 123 15.69 6.23 -10.88
CA PRO A 123 16.44 5.24 -11.64
C PRO A 123 15.98 3.82 -11.35
N SER A 124 16.01 2.99 -12.40
CA SER A 124 15.65 1.57 -12.32
C SER A 124 14.22 1.29 -11.86
N LEU A 125 13.33 2.30 -11.88
CA LEU A 125 11.90 2.13 -11.66
C LEU A 125 11.18 2.07 -13.01
N LYS A 126 10.32 1.07 -13.19
CA LYS A 126 9.59 0.82 -14.43
C LYS A 126 8.11 0.64 -14.15
N PHE A 127 7.29 1.04 -15.12
CA PHE A 127 5.85 0.88 -15.12
C PHE A 127 5.43 0.33 -16.48
N PRO A 128 4.37 -0.47 -16.56
CA PRO A 128 3.81 -0.87 -17.84
C PRO A 128 3.23 0.35 -18.57
N THR A 129 3.21 0.30 -19.89
CA THR A 129 2.34 1.20 -20.66
C THR A 129 0.90 0.77 -20.43
N TYR A 130 0.03 1.73 -20.12
CA TYR A 130 -1.41 1.49 -19.97
C TYR A 130 -2.15 1.88 -21.25
N TYR A 131 -3.19 1.13 -21.61
CA TYR A 131 -3.94 1.28 -22.87
C TYR A 131 -5.38 1.75 -22.58
N PRO A 132 -5.67 3.07 -22.56
CA PRO A 132 -7.00 3.60 -22.27
C PRO A 132 -8.09 3.09 -23.22
N GLU A 133 -7.76 2.92 -24.50
CA GLU A 133 -8.66 2.45 -25.55
C GLU A 133 -9.06 0.98 -25.40
N LEU A 134 -8.30 0.21 -24.62
CA LEU A 134 -8.58 -1.18 -24.25
C LEU A 134 -9.04 -1.31 -22.80
N SER A 135 -9.31 -0.20 -22.12
CA SER A 135 -9.66 -0.16 -20.71
C SER A 135 -11.03 0.47 -20.46
N THR A 136 -11.67 0.05 -19.38
CA THR A 136 -12.98 0.51 -18.91
C THR A 136 -13.01 0.49 -17.38
N GLY A 137 -14.15 0.83 -16.77
CA GLY A 137 -14.33 0.66 -15.33
C GLY A 137 -14.22 -0.79 -14.82
N LYS A 138 -14.23 -1.81 -15.71
CA LYS A 138 -14.24 -3.24 -15.35
C LYS A 138 -13.13 -4.08 -16.02
N ILE A 139 -12.40 -3.49 -16.96
CA ILE A 139 -11.26 -4.11 -17.64
C ILE A 139 -10.11 -3.10 -17.67
N LEU A 140 -8.92 -3.51 -17.23
CA LEU A 140 -7.70 -2.71 -17.33
C LEU A 140 -6.69 -3.45 -18.20
N THR A 141 -6.19 -2.80 -19.24
CA THR A 141 -5.19 -3.36 -20.14
C THR A 141 -3.90 -2.56 -20.07
N MET A 142 -2.80 -3.28 -19.90
CA MET A 142 -1.44 -2.73 -19.78
C MET A 142 -0.42 -3.68 -20.40
N ASP A 143 0.84 -3.23 -20.56
CA ASP A 143 1.92 -4.09 -21.03
C ASP A 143 2.06 -5.34 -20.13
N TRP A 144 2.30 -6.48 -20.75
CA TRP A 144 2.75 -7.66 -20.02
C TRP A 144 4.20 -7.46 -19.58
N MET A 145 4.41 -7.37 -18.27
CA MET A 145 5.73 -7.15 -17.70
C MET A 145 6.41 -8.47 -17.36
N ASN A 146 7.64 -8.64 -17.83
CA ASN A 146 8.46 -9.82 -17.54
C ASN A 146 9.38 -9.55 -16.35
N GLY A 147 9.46 -10.52 -15.46
CA GLY A 147 10.31 -10.46 -14.29
C GLY A 147 9.94 -11.52 -13.28
N ILE A 148 10.63 -11.51 -12.16
CA ILE A 148 10.32 -12.36 -11.02
C ILE A 148 9.65 -11.55 -9.93
N HIS A 149 8.69 -12.15 -9.22
CA HIS A 149 8.05 -11.48 -8.09
C HIS A 149 9.08 -11.18 -6.98
N LEU A 150 8.95 -10.02 -6.35
CA LEU A 150 9.87 -9.58 -5.28
C LEU A 150 9.96 -10.63 -4.15
N SER A 151 8.86 -11.31 -3.83
CA SER A 151 8.82 -12.40 -2.85
C SER A 151 9.70 -13.60 -3.21
N GLU A 152 9.97 -13.82 -4.49
CA GLU A 152 10.77 -14.93 -5.02
C GLU A 152 12.22 -14.54 -5.32
N PHE A 153 12.54 -13.24 -5.23
CA PHE A 153 13.85 -12.72 -5.62
C PHE A 153 14.99 -13.35 -4.83
N ASN A 154 14.86 -13.40 -3.50
CA ASN A 154 15.94 -13.91 -2.64
C ASN A 154 16.11 -15.43 -2.69
N SER A 155 15.06 -16.18 -3.03
CA SER A 155 15.16 -17.63 -3.15
C SER A 155 15.83 -18.05 -4.45
N LYS A 156 15.67 -17.25 -5.52
CA LYS A 156 16.19 -17.56 -6.85
C LYS A 156 17.58 -16.97 -7.12
N TYR A 157 17.90 -15.81 -6.57
CA TYR A 157 19.17 -15.14 -6.79
C TYR A 157 20.03 -15.20 -5.51
N ASN A 158 21.20 -15.84 -5.61
CA ASN A 158 22.21 -15.92 -4.54
C ASN A 158 22.70 -14.51 -4.13
N LYS A 159 21.94 -13.82 -3.27
CA LYS A 159 22.23 -12.58 -2.52
C LYS A 159 23.48 -11.81 -2.96
N LYS A 160 23.56 -11.37 -4.21
CA LYS A 160 24.58 -10.38 -4.60
C LYS A 160 24.17 -9.07 -3.95
N PHE A 161 24.77 -8.76 -2.80
CA PHE A 161 24.38 -7.65 -1.91
C PHE A 161 24.21 -6.31 -2.62
N SER A 162 25.01 -6.03 -3.66
CA SER A 162 24.90 -4.79 -4.43
C SER A 162 23.56 -4.65 -5.16
N LYS A 163 23.02 -5.74 -5.72
CA LYS A 163 21.74 -5.73 -6.45
C LYS A 163 20.57 -5.53 -5.49
N VAL A 164 20.57 -6.24 -4.37
CA VAL A 164 19.55 -6.13 -3.32
C VAL A 164 19.44 -4.70 -2.78
N ASN A 165 20.57 -4.05 -2.49
CA ASN A 165 20.58 -2.68 -2.00
C ASN A 165 20.07 -1.70 -3.06
N SER A 166 20.41 -1.90 -4.34
CA SER A 166 19.90 -1.06 -5.43
C SER A 166 18.38 -1.16 -5.57
N ILE A 167 17.84 -2.38 -5.59
CA ILE A 167 16.38 -2.61 -5.68
C ILE A 167 15.67 -2.03 -4.45
N GLY A 168 16.22 -2.28 -3.26
CA GLY A 168 15.71 -1.71 -2.02
C GLY A 168 15.77 -0.19 -2.00
N GLN A 169 16.82 0.42 -2.56
CA GLN A 169 16.94 1.87 -2.68
C GLN A 169 15.87 2.43 -3.62
N THR A 170 15.66 1.82 -4.80
CA THR A 170 14.60 2.22 -5.72
C THR A 170 13.22 2.11 -5.07
N LEU A 171 12.95 1.03 -4.31
CA LEU A 171 11.71 0.86 -3.56
C LEU A 171 11.53 1.95 -2.49
N TRP A 172 12.57 2.22 -1.70
CA TRP A 172 12.55 3.29 -0.68
C TRP A 172 12.29 4.66 -1.31
N ASP A 173 13.03 4.99 -2.35
CA ASP A 173 12.93 6.26 -3.07
C ASP A 173 11.53 6.43 -3.68
N PHE A 174 10.96 5.38 -4.25
CA PHE A 174 9.60 5.38 -4.80
C PHE A 174 8.54 5.76 -3.76
N TYR A 175 8.57 5.13 -2.58
CA TYR A 175 7.62 5.42 -1.52
C TYR A 175 7.84 6.79 -0.87
N MET A 176 9.10 7.15 -0.61
CA MET A 176 9.40 8.44 0.02
C MET A 176 9.09 9.60 -0.92
N HIS A 177 9.36 9.47 -2.22
CA HIS A 177 8.99 10.48 -3.21
C HIS A 177 7.48 10.72 -3.24
N GLN A 178 6.69 9.65 -3.33
CA GLN A 178 5.23 9.71 -3.23
C GLN A 178 4.75 10.46 -1.98
N ILE A 179 5.20 10.03 -0.80
CA ILE A 179 4.73 10.60 0.47
C ILE A 179 5.19 12.05 0.66
N HIS A 180 6.48 12.31 0.43
CA HIS A 180 7.11 13.58 0.77
C HIS A 180 7.11 14.63 -0.36
N HIS A 181 6.90 14.25 -1.61
CA HIS A 181 6.76 15.18 -2.72
C HIS A 181 5.30 15.26 -3.21
N LEU A 182 4.70 14.12 -3.55
CA LEU A 182 3.38 14.08 -4.18
C LEU A 182 2.23 14.27 -3.19
N ARG A 183 2.46 14.03 -1.89
CA ARG A 183 1.41 13.96 -0.86
C ARG A 183 0.32 12.95 -1.23
N GLU A 184 0.73 11.92 -1.94
CA GLU A 184 -0.10 10.80 -2.39
C GLU A 184 0.75 9.55 -2.33
N VAL A 185 0.17 8.41 -1.95
CA VAL A 185 0.94 7.17 -1.83
C VAL A 185 0.14 5.98 -2.30
N HIS A 186 0.79 5.09 -3.02
CA HIS A 186 0.34 3.72 -3.22
C HIS A 186 0.34 3.00 -1.87
N ALA A 187 -0.82 2.81 -1.27
CA ALA A 187 -0.97 2.30 0.09
C ALA A 187 -1.04 0.75 0.18
N ASP A 188 -0.58 0.04 -0.85
CA ASP A 188 -0.51 -1.43 -0.86
C ASP A 188 0.89 -1.98 -1.24
N PRO A 189 1.87 -1.93 -0.31
CA PRO A 189 3.21 -2.51 -0.50
C PRO A 189 3.19 -4.04 -0.39
N HIS A 190 2.39 -4.72 -1.22
CA HIS A 190 2.36 -6.16 -1.29
C HIS A 190 3.42 -6.70 -2.27
N PRO A 191 4.17 -7.77 -1.96
CA PRO A 191 5.20 -8.31 -2.86
C PRO A 191 4.70 -8.66 -4.27
N GLY A 192 3.42 -9.06 -4.37
CA GLY A 192 2.77 -9.39 -5.65
C GLY A 192 2.62 -8.20 -6.61
N ASN A 193 2.69 -6.96 -6.12
CA ASN A 193 2.59 -5.74 -6.93
C ASN A 193 3.94 -5.33 -7.55
N PHE A 194 5.01 -6.07 -7.25
CA PHE A 194 6.37 -5.75 -7.69
C PHE A 194 7.00 -6.93 -8.43
N LEU A 195 7.58 -6.64 -9.60
CA LEU A 195 8.48 -7.54 -10.31
C LEU A 195 9.89 -6.96 -10.36
N ILE A 196 10.87 -7.83 -10.55
CA ILE A 196 12.25 -7.45 -10.82
C ILE A 196 12.64 -8.08 -12.15
N ASP A 197 13.02 -7.25 -13.12
CA ASP A 197 13.43 -7.71 -14.44
C ASP A 197 14.89 -8.21 -14.48
N GLU A 198 15.33 -8.70 -15.63
CA GLU A 198 16.68 -9.25 -15.83
C GLU A 198 17.80 -8.21 -15.67
N LEU A 199 17.47 -6.92 -15.75
CA LEU A 199 18.38 -5.79 -15.59
C LEU A 199 18.33 -5.22 -14.17
N ASP A 200 17.70 -5.93 -13.23
CA ASP A 200 17.49 -5.53 -11.83
C ASP A 200 16.64 -4.24 -11.68
N ASN A 201 15.79 -3.90 -12.66
CA ASN A 201 14.82 -2.83 -12.49
C ASN A 201 13.63 -3.31 -11.65
N LEU A 202 13.15 -2.43 -10.78
CA LEU A 202 11.90 -2.62 -10.05
C LEU A 202 10.73 -2.19 -10.93
N ILE A 203 9.84 -3.13 -11.23
CA ILE A 203 8.59 -2.89 -11.97
C ILE A 203 7.43 -2.84 -10.97
N VAL A 204 6.58 -1.82 -11.07
CA VAL A 204 5.35 -1.71 -10.28
C VAL A 204 4.14 -2.01 -11.17
N LEU A 205 3.29 -2.95 -10.74
CA LEU A 205 2.19 -3.47 -11.55
C LEU A 205 0.82 -2.84 -11.23
N ASP A 206 0.53 -2.63 -9.95
CA ASP A 206 -0.81 -2.32 -9.46
C ASP A 206 -0.82 -1.00 -8.67
N PHE A 207 -1.86 -0.21 -8.88
CA PHE A 207 -2.12 1.06 -8.19
C PHE A 207 -3.57 1.20 -7.71
N GLY A 208 -4.29 0.09 -7.52
CA GLY A 208 -5.69 0.12 -7.06
C GLY A 208 -5.87 0.90 -5.74
N CYS A 209 -4.83 0.97 -4.92
CA CYS A 209 -4.87 1.60 -3.61
C CYS A 209 -4.06 2.91 -3.49
N VAL A 210 -4.30 3.95 -4.29
CA VAL A 210 -3.68 5.28 -4.06
C VAL A 210 -4.44 6.10 -3.02
N LYS A 211 -3.73 6.76 -2.10
CA LYS A 211 -4.29 7.63 -1.07
C LYS A 211 -3.61 8.98 -1.05
N SER A 212 -4.41 10.05 -1.09
CA SER A 212 -3.94 11.39 -0.73
C SER A 212 -3.64 11.49 0.76
N ILE A 213 -2.61 12.25 1.09
CA ILE A 213 -2.12 12.54 2.43
C ILE A 213 -2.29 14.04 2.68
N PRO A 214 -3.43 14.47 3.27
CA PRO A 214 -3.68 15.88 3.52
C PRO A 214 -2.60 16.50 4.40
N ASN A 215 -2.26 17.77 4.16
CA ASN A 215 -1.24 18.47 4.96
C ASN A 215 -1.59 18.52 6.46
N VAL A 216 -2.88 18.54 6.81
CA VAL A 216 -3.37 18.47 8.20
C VAL A 216 -2.99 17.16 8.91
N PHE A 217 -2.77 16.08 8.17
CA PHE A 217 -2.24 14.82 8.72
C PHE A 217 -0.72 14.73 8.52
N TYR A 218 -0.24 15.04 7.33
CA TYR A 218 1.17 14.94 6.95
C TYR A 218 2.08 15.75 7.89
N ASN A 219 1.76 17.02 8.11
CA ASN A 219 2.60 17.93 8.88
C ASN A 219 2.81 17.44 10.31
N PRO A 220 1.76 17.17 11.11
CA PRO A 220 1.98 16.67 12.46
C PRO A 220 2.60 15.27 12.49
N TYR A 221 2.22 14.38 11.56
CA TYR A 221 2.77 13.01 11.50
C TYR A 221 4.30 13.01 11.30
N PHE A 222 4.81 13.80 10.36
CA PHE A 222 6.25 13.88 10.08
C PHE A 222 7.01 14.87 10.96
N GLU A 223 6.33 15.60 11.85
CA GLU A 223 6.96 16.38 12.89
C GLU A 223 7.30 15.53 14.13
N LEU A 224 6.50 14.50 14.42
CA LEU A 224 6.74 13.56 15.54
C LEU A 224 8.17 12.97 15.60
N PRO A 225 8.78 12.49 14.49
CA PRO A 225 10.13 11.94 14.52
C PRO A 225 11.22 12.97 14.83
N LYS A 226 10.95 14.26 14.59
CA LYS A 226 11.96 15.33 14.72
C LYS A 226 12.07 15.85 16.15
N ILE A 227 11.09 15.55 16.99
CA ILE A 227 11.02 16.08 18.35
C ILE A 227 11.48 15.05 19.37
N SER A 228 12.35 15.48 20.28
CA SER A 228 12.65 14.68 21.46
C SER A 228 11.48 14.77 22.44
N VAL A 229 10.79 13.64 22.66
CA VAL A 229 9.66 13.53 23.60
C VAL A 229 10.00 14.12 24.97
N LYS A 230 11.22 13.86 25.48
CA LYS A 230 11.67 14.35 26.79
C LYS A 230 11.84 15.87 26.84
N LYS A 231 12.35 16.48 25.76
CA LYS A 231 12.64 17.92 25.72
C LYS A 231 11.43 18.77 25.32
N ASN A 232 10.48 18.20 24.57
CA ASN A 232 9.36 18.91 23.97
C ASN A 232 8.01 18.28 24.34
N GLN A 233 7.77 17.99 25.61
CA GLN A 233 6.57 17.27 26.06
C GLN A 233 5.26 17.97 25.64
N LYS A 234 5.19 19.30 25.77
CA LYS A 234 4.02 20.08 25.36
C LYS A 234 3.76 19.92 23.86
N LYS A 235 4.77 20.20 23.01
CA LYS A 235 4.65 20.07 21.56
C LYS A 235 4.32 18.64 21.14
N PHE A 236 4.91 17.62 21.78
CA PHE A 236 4.57 16.22 21.50
C PHE A 236 3.10 15.94 21.80
N LYS A 237 2.60 16.39 22.95
CA LYS A 237 1.19 16.23 23.34
C LYS A 237 0.25 16.96 22.36
N ASP A 238 0.58 18.19 21.96
CA ASP A 238 -0.20 18.98 21.01
C ASP A 238 -0.33 18.23 19.67
N LEU A 239 0.76 17.67 19.14
CA LEU A 239 0.74 16.84 17.94
C LEU A 239 -0.11 15.57 18.10
N LEU A 240 -0.13 14.94 19.28
CA LEU A 240 -1.00 13.80 19.53
C LEU A 240 -2.49 14.17 19.55
N PHE A 241 -2.85 15.40 19.95
CA PHE A 241 -4.22 15.90 19.80
C PHE A 241 -4.56 16.20 18.33
N GLU A 242 -3.65 16.86 17.60
CA GLU A 242 -3.83 17.13 16.15
C GLU A 242 -4.03 15.84 15.34
N LEU A 243 -3.36 14.76 15.75
CA LEU A 243 -3.49 13.43 15.14
C LEU A 243 -4.66 12.61 15.69
N GLU A 244 -5.50 13.19 16.56
CA GLU A 244 -6.66 12.56 17.22
C GLU A 244 -6.29 11.33 18.08
N ILE A 245 -5.02 11.17 18.46
CA ILE A 245 -4.56 10.08 19.33
C ILE A 245 -5.02 10.36 20.77
N LEU A 246 -4.73 11.57 21.24
CA LEU A 246 -5.30 12.11 22.47
C LEU A 246 -6.62 12.81 22.15
N ARG A 247 -7.56 12.75 23.08
CA ARG A 247 -8.86 13.39 22.98
C ARG A 247 -9.13 14.25 24.20
N VAL A 248 -10.00 15.24 24.02
CA VAL A 248 -10.35 16.20 25.09
C VAL A 248 -11.12 15.55 26.24
N ASP A 249 -11.76 14.41 25.99
CA ASP A 249 -12.49 13.60 26.97
C ASP A 249 -11.60 12.55 27.68
N ASP A 250 -10.30 12.55 27.41
CA ASP A 250 -9.35 11.65 28.09
C ASP A 250 -9.12 12.05 29.53
N ASN A 251 -9.15 11.07 30.43
CA ASN A 251 -8.73 11.33 31.80
C ASN A 251 -7.19 11.43 31.90
N PHE A 252 -6.71 11.96 33.02
CA PHE A 252 -5.28 12.19 33.26
C PHE A 252 -4.41 10.94 33.07
N ASN A 253 -4.88 9.78 33.54
CA ASN A 253 -4.14 8.51 33.42
C ASN A 253 -4.08 8.02 31.98
N GLU A 254 -5.16 8.17 31.22
CA GLU A 254 -5.20 7.84 29.78
C GLU A 254 -4.25 8.71 28.99
N ILE A 255 -4.22 10.02 29.26
CA ILE A 255 -3.30 10.95 28.60
C ILE A 255 -1.85 10.52 28.83
N ILE A 256 -1.45 10.24 30.07
CA ILE A 256 -0.09 9.81 30.39
C ILE A 256 0.25 8.51 29.68
N TYR A 257 -0.63 7.52 29.80
CA TYR A 257 -0.42 6.19 29.22
C TYR A 257 -0.31 6.24 27.69
N LEU A 258 -1.23 6.93 27.01
CA LEU A 258 -1.22 7.06 25.55
C LEU A 258 -0.01 7.87 25.07
N THR A 259 0.39 8.91 25.79
CA THR A 259 1.60 9.69 25.47
C THR A 259 2.85 8.81 25.52
N ASP A 260 3.03 8.01 26.58
CA ASP A 260 4.17 7.09 26.67
C ASP A 260 4.13 5.99 25.60
N LEU A 261 2.95 5.40 25.40
CA LEU A 261 2.74 4.34 24.41
C LEU A 261 3.09 4.82 23.00
N PHE A 262 2.55 5.96 22.59
CA PHE A 262 2.81 6.52 21.27
C PHE A 262 4.22 7.08 21.14
N GLY A 263 4.81 7.61 22.21
CA GLY A 263 6.23 8.01 22.22
C GLY A 263 7.15 6.83 21.91
N ASN A 264 6.89 5.67 22.53
CA ASN A 264 7.62 4.44 22.26
C ASN A 264 7.38 3.90 20.84
N LEU A 265 6.12 3.94 20.38
CA LEU A 265 5.74 3.47 19.04
C LEU A 265 6.43 4.29 17.94
N ILE A 266 6.35 5.62 18.03
CA ILE A 266 6.99 6.54 17.10
C ILE A 266 8.50 6.32 17.10
N ASN A 267 9.14 6.31 18.26
CA ASN A 267 10.59 6.13 18.36
C ASN A 267 11.11 4.86 17.65
N VAL A 268 10.33 3.78 17.64
CA VAL A 268 10.69 2.58 16.87
C VAL A 268 10.34 2.76 15.40
N LEU A 269 9.08 3.03 15.05
CA LEU A 269 8.63 3.05 13.65
C LEU A 269 9.32 4.12 12.79
N THR A 270 9.78 5.20 13.42
CA THR A 270 10.39 6.33 12.73
C THR A 270 11.91 6.30 12.74
N LYS A 271 12.52 5.27 13.34
CA LYS A 271 13.98 5.10 13.39
C LYS A 271 14.64 5.16 12.00
N PRO A 272 14.06 4.62 10.91
CA PRO A 272 14.62 4.81 9.57
C PRO A 272 14.72 6.27 9.14
N PHE A 273 13.88 7.18 9.65
CA PHE A 273 13.90 8.60 9.27
C PHE A 273 14.93 9.43 10.05
N THR A 274 15.53 8.87 11.10
CA THR A 274 16.43 9.61 12.00
C THR A 274 17.92 9.43 11.69
N VAL A 275 18.25 8.59 10.71
CA VAL A 275 19.62 8.25 10.32
C VAL A 275 19.76 8.37 8.81
N ASN A 276 20.96 8.61 8.28
CA ASN A 276 21.19 8.74 6.83
C ASN A 276 21.18 7.41 6.08
N GLU A 277 21.55 6.32 6.76
CA GLU A 277 21.51 4.96 6.21
C GLU A 277 20.80 4.03 7.19
N PHE A 278 19.99 3.13 6.65
CA PHE A 278 19.29 2.14 7.46
C PHE A 278 19.40 0.75 6.85
N ASP A 279 19.78 -0.22 7.68
CA ASP A 279 19.88 -1.63 7.31
C ASP A 279 18.60 -2.36 7.71
N PHE A 280 17.71 -2.59 6.74
CA PHE A 280 16.48 -3.35 6.93
C PHE A 280 16.73 -4.86 6.99
N GLY A 281 17.89 -5.34 6.52
CA GLY A 281 18.31 -6.74 6.69
C GLY A 281 18.64 -7.10 8.13
N ASN A 282 18.86 -6.11 9.00
CA ASN A 282 19.04 -6.34 10.42
C ASN A 282 17.71 -6.66 11.13
N ASN A 283 17.51 -7.93 11.43
CA ASN A 283 16.32 -8.44 12.11
C ASN A 283 16.06 -7.80 13.49
N LYS A 284 17.02 -7.13 14.13
CA LYS A 284 16.80 -6.43 15.40
C LYS A 284 15.69 -5.38 15.26
N PHE A 285 15.66 -4.63 14.17
CA PHE A 285 14.61 -3.65 13.92
C PHE A 285 13.26 -4.32 13.71
N TRP A 286 13.20 -5.32 12.83
CA TRP A 286 11.95 -6.02 12.54
C TRP A 286 11.38 -6.72 13.78
N ASN A 287 12.24 -7.29 14.63
CA ASN A 287 11.85 -7.88 15.90
C ASN A 287 11.28 -6.83 16.87
N GLN A 288 11.81 -5.60 16.89
CA GLN A 288 11.24 -4.50 17.67
C GLN A 288 9.85 -4.10 17.16
N VAL A 289 9.68 -3.98 15.84
CA VAL A 289 8.40 -3.67 15.20
C VAL A 289 7.35 -4.74 15.50
N ASN A 290 7.69 -6.02 15.34
CA ASN A 290 6.80 -7.15 15.69
C ASN A 290 6.51 -7.22 17.19
N GLY A 291 7.51 -6.94 18.02
CA GLY A 291 7.35 -6.86 19.47
C GLY A 291 6.35 -5.79 19.89
N LEU A 292 6.39 -4.62 19.25
CA LEU A 292 5.39 -3.56 19.47
C LEU A 292 4.00 -4.00 19.05
N ALA A 293 3.84 -4.59 17.85
CA ALA A 293 2.54 -5.06 17.38
C ALA A 293 1.93 -6.11 18.35
N LYS A 294 2.76 -7.02 18.86
CA LYS A 294 2.35 -8.02 19.87
C LYS A 294 2.01 -7.38 21.22
N LYS A 295 2.78 -6.38 21.66
CA LYS A 295 2.50 -5.63 22.90
C LYS A 295 1.16 -4.90 22.79
N LEU A 296 0.95 -4.14 21.71
CA LEU A 296 -0.29 -3.41 21.44
C LEU A 296 -1.51 -4.34 21.40
N SER A 297 -1.42 -5.46 20.68
CA SER A 297 -2.54 -6.39 20.54
C SER A 297 -2.91 -7.08 21.86
N SER A 298 -1.95 -7.27 22.77
CA SER A 298 -2.15 -7.91 24.08
C SER A 298 -2.36 -6.94 25.26
N ASP A 299 -2.26 -5.63 25.03
CA ASP A 299 -2.32 -4.64 26.10
C ASP A 299 -3.74 -4.49 26.68
N LYS A 300 -3.88 -4.88 27.96
CA LYS A 300 -5.16 -4.84 28.69
C LYS A 300 -5.65 -3.42 28.98
N ILE A 301 -4.74 -2.45 29.11
CA ILE A 301 -5.10 -1.04 29.33
C ILE A 301 -5.64 -0.48 28.02
N LEU A 302 -4.89 -0.65 26.93
CA LEU A 302 -5.30 -0.19 25.60
C LEU A 302 -6.66 -0.76 25.18
N ARG A 303 -6.91 -2.05 25.44
CA ARG A 303 -8.21 -2.70 25.16
C ARG A 303 -9.40 -2.13 25.95
N LYS A 304 -9.16 -1.46 27.09
CA LYS A 304 -10.23 -0.84 27.90
C LYS A 304 -10.52 0.60 27.48
N ILE A 305 -9.52 1.27 26.93
CA ILE A 305 -9.62 2.63 26.38
C ILE A 305 -10.49 2.59 25.12
N ASN A 306 -11.26 3.65 24.86
CA ASN A 306 -12.01 3.80 23.62
C ASN A 306 -11.04 3.78 22.42
N GLY A 307 -11.17 2.78 21.54
CA GLY A 307 -10.31 2.62 20.38
C GLY A 307 -10.57 3.59 19.24
N ASN A 308 -11.59 4.46 19.34
CA ASN A 308 -11.90 5.49 18.35
C ASN A 308 -10.91 6.67 18.43
N ARG A 309 -9.67 6.40 18.08
CA ARG A 309 -8.54 7.32 18.18
C ARG A 309 -7.65 7.21 16.96
N GLY A 310 -6.96 8.31 16.68
CA GLY A 310 -6.11 8.47 15.52
C GLY A 310 -6.91 8.94 14.31
N SER A 311 -6.31 9.82 13.53
CA SER A 311 -6.81 10.19 12.21
C SER A 311 -7.08 8.96 11.34
N LYS A 312 -8.15 9.02 10.52
CA LYS A 312 -8.49 7.95 9.57
C LYS A 312 -7.35 7.62 8.58
N HIS A 313 -6.44 8.56 8.34
CA HIS A 313 -5.28 8.39 7.47
C HIS A 313 -4.22 7.41 8.02
N PHE A 314 -4.22 7.12 9.33
CA PHE A 314 -3.30 6.14 9.92
C PHE A 314 -3.47 4.73 9.34
N ILE A 315 -4.68 4.33 8.94
CA ILE A 315 -4.94 2.98 8.41
C ILE A 315 -4.02 2.69 7.22
N TYR A 316 -4.03 3.60 6.23
CA TYR A 316 -3.24 3.46 5.02
C TYR A 316 -1.78 3.84 5.24
N MET A 317 -1.50 4.85 6.07
CA MET A 317 -0.12 5.25 6.31
C MET A 317 0.67 4.17 7.04
N ASN A 318 0.09 3.56 8.07
CA ASN A 318 0.72 2.46 8.77
C ASN A 318 0.82 1.24 7.86
N ARG A 319 -0.24 0.86 7.11
CA ARG A 319 -0.18 -0.24 6.13
C ARG A 319 0.99 -0.05 5.15
N THR A 320 1.17 1.17 4.66
CA THR A 320 2.25 1.53 3.74
C THR A 320 3.62 1.30 4.38
N PHE A 321 3.88 1.85 5.57
CA PHE A 321 5.19 1.70 6.20
C PHE A 321 5.48 0.28 6.65
N PHE A 322 4.49 -0.42 7.23
CA PHE A 322 4.67 -1.83 7.62
C PHE A 322 4.96 -2.72 6.41
N GLY A 323 4.23 -2.55 5.30
CA GLY A 323 4.49 -3.30 4.08
C GLY A 323 5.86 -2.96 3.47
N LEU A 324 6.19 -1.67 3.37
CA LEU A 324 7.51 -1.23 2.87
C LEU A 324 8.65 -1.80 3.69
N TYR A 325 8.59 -1.70 5.01
CA TYR A 325 9.62 -2.24 5.91
C TYR A 325 9.71 -3.76 5.79
N SER A 326 8.59 -4.45 5.61
CA SER A 326 8.56 -5.89 5.38
C SER A 326 9.25 -6.25 4.07
N LEU A 327 8.94 -5.56 2.96
CA LEU A 327 9.59 -5.78 1.66
C LEU A 327 11.10 -5.55 1.73
N LEU A 328 11.53 -4.45 2.35
CA LEU A 328 12.95 -4.12 2.52
C LEU A 328 13.69 -5.13 3.42
N ASN A 329 13.02 -5.62 4.47
CA ASN A 329 13.57 -6.66 5.34
C ASN A 329 13.65 -8.01 4.62
N GLN A 330 12.63 -8.39 3.84
CA GLN A 330 12.66 -9.59 3.02
C GLN A 330 13.82 -9.54 2.04
N LEU A 331 14.00 -8.44 1.31
CA LEU A 331 15.15 -8.19 0.45
C LEU A 331 16.48 -8.28 1.23
N GLY A 332 16.51 -7.84 2.48
CA GLY A 332 17.74 -7.69 3.25
C GLY A 332 18.50 -6.43 2.84
N ALA A 333 17.77 -5.39 2.42
CA ALA A 333 18.35 -4.20 1.82
C ALA A 333 18.85 -3.22 2.89
N LYS A 334 20.01 -2.63 2.60
CA LYS A 334 20.50 -1.41 3.24
C LYS A 334 20.27 -0.23 2.29
N VAL A 335 19.64 0.83 2.79
CA VAL A 335 19.25 2.01 1.99
C VAL A 335 19.77 3.30 2.59
N ASN A 336 20.08 4.27 1.73
CA ASN A 336 20.21 5.67 2.09
C ASN A 336 18.82 6.28 2.22
N THR A 337 18.47 6.69 3.44
CA THR A 337 17.12 7.12 3.79
C THR A 337 16.81 8.52 3.26
N GLN A 338 17.82 9.28 2.83
CA GLN A 338 17.71 10.65 2.35
C GLN A 338 17.78 10.76 0.81
N SER A 339 18.10 9.67 0.10
CA SER A 339 18.30 9.66 -1.36
C SER A 339 17.12 10.26 -2.12
N TYR A 340 15.88 9.99 -1.68
CA TYR A 340 14.66 10.50 -2.32
C TYR A 340 14.61 12.04 -2.45
N LYS A 341 15.31 12.78 -1.59
CA LYS A 341 15.29 14.25 -1.60
C LYS A 341 15.87 14.84 -2.89
N LYS A 342 16.73 14.10 -3.59
CA LYS A 342 17.33 14.54 -4.86
C LYS A 342 16.30 14.67 -5.99
N TYR A 343 15.11 14.07 -5.84
CA TYR A 343 14.05 14.13 -6.84
C TYR A 343 13.06 15.28 -6.62
N PHE A 344 13.27 16.13 -5.60
CA PHE A 344 12.31 17.20 -5.27
C PHE A 344 12.46 18.44 -6.14
N ASN A 345 13.66 18.64 -6.68
CA ASN A 345 14.00 19.70 -7.62
C ASN A 345 14.76 19.05 -8.80
N PRO A 346 14.04 18.40 -9.73
CA PRO A 346 14.63 17.72 -10.89
C PRO A 346 15.26 18.69 -11.90
#